data_AF-A0A2E9BM82-F1
#
_entry.id   AF-A0A2E9BM82-F1
#
_cell.length_a   1.000
_cell.length_b   1.000
_cell.length_c   1.000
_cell.angle_alpha   90.00
_cell.angle_beta   90.00
_cell.angle_gamma   90.00
#
_symmetry.space_group_name_H-M   'P 1'
#
loop_
_entity.id
_entity.type
_entity.pdbx_description
1 polymer ?
#
loop_
_entity_poly.entity_id
_entity_poly.type
_entity_poly.pdbx_seq_one_letter_code
_entity_poly.pdbx_strand_id
1 'polypeptide(L)'
;MAVGALIAGCGGSGGSSNVPFIPPVQTQPQPQPETQPEVEPQPEATTSKVPNPVVTGPIAKGAMPGTAQGHKEHDYPWLATMHNLAAVGYVEEEYFIEGNANTYNFPASYSAANSATTVGVPATVATTGNRYKTRILVRRPASADKFNGTVIAEWQNVTAGYDLDALWGSGFEHMIREGYVYVGISAQPVGVNQLKKWSAKADGFSGRYDSLDVGGSSSTLGNAISHDVFLQALQAIRYPGKGINPLGPLRAKKMIVTGVSQSGGYLQRIINSLDPIYGNARTPDNKGPIDSYMVYIAGGYLNRNLAVPVWKVISETDVAGQVASRPTGTDEAGNYRSWEVAGATHSGRRTALNSRPLAARDDWPLTGVDCVYPVHPRVPVQHVTNAVYDHLVKWMDNPSYNPPRMPAILTSGTTIVRDTTPGHEDKNSQGGVRLPEMLVPTAWNAGTGNSARPGGEGGTFCSLYGSYYPFSPAYTEQLYPSRGQYIDLVSLAIDDSVKAGILVPEDARHTKFVADRLEFDGGTTRPENTAAYMAAQDLLEITYFYLWTTPDQLDAYMDQAARIAKNVALADKSSGSQFVYDSIRNDLKSYADGVEALRKAGKVSDVSAKELADGVKLVMDGLPAL
;
A
#
# COMPACT_ATOMS: atom_id res chain seq x y z
N MET A 1 -27.91 -44.46 17.94
CA MET A 1 -29.29 -45.00 17.94
C MET A 1 -29.86 -44.81 16.54
N ALA A 2 -30.39 -45.91 15.97
CA ALA A 2 -31.29 -46.03 14.80
C ALA A 2 -30.85 -45.38 13.46
N VAL A 3 -30.42 -46.14 12.43
CA VAL A 3 -31.23 -46.92 11.42
C VAL A 3 -31.92 -45.97 10.42
N GLY A 4 -31.92 -46.12 9.09
CA GLY A 4 -31.49 -47.13 8.11
C GLY A 4 -31.59 -46.46 6.70
N ALA A 5 -30.79 -46.83 5.69
CA ALA A 5 -30.84 -48.04 4.84
C ALA A 5 -31.71 -47.90 3.57
N LEU A 6 -31.19 -48.52 2.50
CA LEU A 6 -31.75 -48.89 1.18
C LEU A 6 -31.62 -47.87 0.04
N ILE A 7 -31.05 -48.11 -1.15
CA ILE A 7 -30.54 -49.26 -1.97
C ILE A 7 -31.17 -49.14 -3.38
N ALA A 8 -30.27 -49.02 -4.37
CA ALA A 8 -30.23 -49.60 -5.73
C ALA A 8 -31.39 -49.48 -6.74
N GLY A 9 -30.97 -49.36 -8.01
CA GLY A 9 -31.72 -49.87 -9.16
C GLY A 9 -31.17 -49.43 -10.52
N CYS A 10 -30.40 -50.29 -11.18
CA CYS A 10 -29.83 -50.15 -12.52
C CYS A 10 -30.77 -50.66 -13.64
N GLY A 11 -30.53 -50.19 -14.89
CA GLY A 11 -30.82 -50.87 -16.17
C GLY A 11 -32.24 -50.68 -16.74
N GLY A 12 -32.51 -50.60 -18.05
CA GLY A 12 -31.70 -50.70 -19.27
C GLY A 12 -32.61 -50.82 -20.53
N SER A 13 -32.06 -50.42 -21.69
CA SER A 13 -32.27 -50.91 -23.08
C SER A 13 -33.61 -50.79 -23.89
N GLY A 14 -33.47 -50.34 -25.16
CA GLY A 14 -34.16 -50.78 -26.41
C GLY A 14 -35.56 -50.22 -26.71
N GLY A 15 -36.00 -49.87 -27.93
CA GLY A 15 -35.50 -49.93 -29.31
C GLY A 15 -36.64 -49.61 -30.33
N SER A 16 -36.25 -49.31 -31.58
CA SER A 16 -36.99 -49.35 -32.87
C SER A 16 -38.17 -48.39 -33.20
N SER A 17 -37.84 -47.42 -34.08
CA SER A 17 -38.43 -47.08 -35.40
C SER A 17 -39.86 -47.46 -35.79
N ASN A 18 -40.63 -46.46 -36.26
CA ASN A 18 -41.50 -46.56 -37.45
C ASN A 18 -41.85 -45.16 -38.02
N VAL A 19 -41.66 -44.98 -39.32
CA VAL A 19 -42.12 -43.87 -40.19
C VAL A 19 -43.33 -44.43 -40.95
N PRO A 20 -44.44 -43.68 -41.22
CA PRO A 20 -44.57 -43.09 -42.56
C PRO A 20 -45.51 -41.87 -42.75
N PHE A 21 -45.37 -41.30 -43.95
CA PHE A 21 -46.34 -40.57 -44.80
C PHE A 21 -46.49 -39.04 -44.69
N ILE A 22 -46.10 -38.39 -45.80
CA ILE A 22 -46.28 -36.98 -46.17
C ILE A 22 -47.42 -36.90 -47.21
N PRO A 23 -48.41 -35.99 -47.06
CA PRO A 23 -49.27 -35.53 -48.15
C PRO A 23 -48.89 -34.11 -48.65
N PRO A 24 -49.34 -33.71 -49.86
CA PRO A 24 -48.73 -32.63 -50.63
C PRO A 24 -49.22 -31.22 -50.29
N VAL A 25 -48.35 -30.27 -50.64
CA VAL A 25 -48.44 -28.82 -50.54
C VAL A 25 -49.66 -28.25 -51.26
N GLN A 26 -50.44 -27.42 -50.58
CA GLN A 26 -51.34 -26.44 -51.18
C GLN A 26 -50.77 -25.03 -50.96
N THR A 27 -50.51 -24.34 -52.07
CA THR A 27 -50.05 -22.96 -52.15
C THR A 27 -51.19 -21.98 -51.85
N GLN A 28 -51.05 -21.18 -50.79
CA GLN A 28 -51.85 -19.98 -50.54
C GLN A 28 -51.05 -18.74 -50.97
N PRO A 29 -51.69 -17.67 -51.51
CA PRO A 29 -50.99 -16.50 -52.03
C PRO A 29 -50.36 -15.66 -50.91
N GLN A 30 -49.14 -15.15 -51.13
CA GLN A 30 -48.49 -14.21 -50.23
C GLN A 30 -49.26 -12.89 -50.12
N PRO A 31 -49.42 -12.32 -48.90
CA PRO A 31 -49.74 -10.91 -48.76
C PRO A 31 -48.50 -10.06 -49.09
N GLN A 32 -48.74 -8.94 -49.78
CA GLN A 32 -47.71 -7.95 -50.14
C GLN A 32 -46.98 -7.40 -48.90
N PRO A 33 -45.68 -7.06 -49.01
CA PRO A 33 -44.93 -6.54 -47.88
C PRO A 33 -45.38 -5.11 -47.57
N GLU A 34 -45.92 -4.91 -46.37
CA GLU A 34 -45.99 -3.58 -45.76
C GLU A 34 -44.56 -3.08 -45.56
N THR A 35 -44.29 -1.88 -46.07
CA THR A 35 -43.05 -1.15 -45.88
C THR A 35 -42.84 -0.88 -44.39
N GLN A 36 -41.94 -1.63 -43.76
CA GLN A 36 -41.40 -1.27 -42.46
C GLN A 36 -40.57 0.01 -42.58
N PRO A 37 -40.67 0.96 -41.63
CA PRO A 37 -39.74 2.07 -41.59
C PRO A 37 -38.32 1.52 -41.43
N GLU A 38 -37.42 2.08 -42.24
CA GLU A 38 -35.98 1.82 -42.27
C GLU A 38 -35.42 1.77 -40.84
N VAL A 39 -35.09 0.58 -40.37
CA VAL A 39 -34.33 0.39 -39.14
C VAL A 39 -32.92 0.89 -39.46
N GLU A 40 -32.64 2.09 -38.99
CA GLU A 40 -31.29 2.66 -38.91
C GLU A 40 -30.34 1.55 -38.40
N PRO A 41 -29.20 1.29 -39.06
CA PRO A 41 -28.30 0.25 -38.58
C PRO A 41 -27.86 0.65 -37.17
N GLN A 42 -28.23 -0.18 -36.18
CA GLN A 42 -27.63 -0.09 -34.86
C GLN A 42 -26.12 -0.09 -35.06
N PRO A 43 -25.38 0.87 -34.47
CA PRO A 43 -23.93 0.80 -34.53
C PRO A 43 -23.53 -0.51 -33.87
N GLU A 44 -22.87 -1.37 -34.66
CA GLU A 44 -22.10 -2.49 -34.13
C GLU A 44 -21.33 -1.98 -32.92
N ALA A 45 -21.46 -2.66 -31.78
CA ALA A 45 -20.75 -2.32 -30.56
C ALA A 45 -19.25 -2.28 -30.88
N THR A 46 -18.72 -1.08 -31.09
CA THR A 46 -17.28 -0.87 -31.23
C THR A 46 -16.65 -1.43 -29.97
N THR A 47 -15.73 -2.38 -30.13
CA THR A 47 -14.94 -2.93 -29.02
C THR A 47 -14.17 -1.77 -28.40
N SER A 48 -14.74 -1.14 -27.37
CA SER A 48 -14.22 0.11 -26.82
C SER A 48 -12.93 -0.16 -26.06
N LYS A 49 -11.81 0.23 -26.66
CA LYS A 49 -10.51 0.33 -25.99
C LYS A 49 -10.55 1.58 -25.11
N VAL A 50 -9.94 1.48 -23.92
CA VAL A 50 -9.66 2.68 -23.11
C VAL A 50 -8.91 3.68 -24.00
N PRO A 51 -9.42 4.92 -24.19
CA PRO A 51 -8.75 5.89 -25.03
C PRO A 51 -7.35 6.22 -24.50
N ASN A 52 -6.39 6.44 -25.40
CA ASN A 52 -5.09 6.97 -25.01
C ASN A 52 -5.20 8.49 -24.79
N PRO A 53 -4.91 9.00 -23.58
CA PRO A 53 -4.87 10.44 -23.36
C PRO A 53 -3.63 11.05 -24.01
N VAL A 54 -3.65 12.38 -24.16
CA VAL A 54 -2.46 13.15 -24.53
C VAL A 54 -1.58 13.28 -23.29
N VAL A 55 -0.30 12.95 -23.42
CA VAL A 55 0.71 13.07 -22.35
C VAL A 55 1.60 14.27 -22.66
N THR A 56 1.79 15.15 -21.67
CA THR A 56 2.73 16.28 -21.70
C THR A 56 3.76 16.12 -20.58
N GLY A 57 5.04 16.27 -20.90
CA GLY A 57 6.12 16.25 -19.92
C GLY A 57 7.43 15.63 -20.44
N PRO A 58 8.40 15.36 -19.55
CA PRO A 58 8.32 15.64 -18.11
C PRO A 58 8.12 17.13 -17.84
N ILE A 59 7.24 17.47 -16.89
CA ILE A 59 7.01 18.85 -16.50
C ILE A 59 8.26 19.35 -15.80
N ALA A 60 8.88 20.38 -16.37
CA ALA A 60 10.09 21.00 -15.81
C ALA A 60 9.86 21.35 -14.33
N LYS A 61 10.84 21.05 -13.48
CA LYS A 61 10.84 21.43 -12.07
C LYS A 61 11.79 22.60 -11.87
N GLY A 62 11.38 23.55 -11.03
CA GLY A 62 12.19 24.66 -10.56
C GLY A 62 13.16 24.21 -9.46
N ALA A 63 13.32 25.06 -8.43
CA ALA A 63 14.22 24.76 -7.32
C ALA A 63 13.82 23.47 -6.57
N MET A 64 14.83 22.76 -6.07
CA MET A 64 14.61 21.49 -5.36
C MET A 64 13.77 21.69 -4.10
N PRO A 65 12.91 20.72 -3.74
CA PRO A 65 12.13 20.75 -2.51
C PRO A 65 13.03 20.89 -1.27
N GLY A 66 12.57 21.63 -0.25
CA GLY A 66 13.32 21.91 0.97
C GLY A 66 14.37 23.02 0.86
N THR A 67 14.52 23.67 -0.30
CA THR A 67 15.37 24.85 -0.48
C THR A 67 14.56 26.13 -0.30
N ALA A 68 15.18 27.22 0.16
CA ALA A 68 14.49 28.51 0.35
C ALA A 68 13.80 29.02 -0.92
N GLN A 69 14.31 28.68 -2.11
CA GLN A 69 13.65 29.01 -3.38
C GLN A 69 12.49 28.04 -3.67
N GLY A 70 12.68 26.74 -3.45
CA GLY A 70 11.62 25.74 -3.59
C GLY A 70 10.39 26.09 -2.75
N HIS A 71 10.58 26.41 -1.47
CA HIS A 71 9.50 26.86 -0.58
C HIS A 71 8.76 28.10 -1.09
N LYS A 72 9.45 29.02 -1.78
CA LYS A 72 8.84 30.24 -2.31
C LYS A 72 8.05 30.01 -3.61
N GLU A 73 8.49 29.06 -4.43
CA GLU A 73 7.95 28.88 -5.79
C GLU A 73 6.91 27.78 -5.88
N HIS A 74 7.00 26.74 -5.03
CA HIS A 74 6.23 25.50 -5.15
C HIS A 74 6.22 24.97 -6.60
N ASP A 75 7.37 25.03 -7.26
CA ASP A 75 7.56 24.58 -8.64
C ASP A 75 8.27 23.21 -8.71
N TYR A 76 7.90 22.31 -7.82
CA TYR A 76 8.32 20.92 -7.83
C TYR A 76 7.09 20.03 -7.64
N PRO A 77 7.18 18.72 -7.94
CA PRO A 77 6.04 17.83 -7.76
C PRO A 77 5.54 17.82 -6.32
N TRP A 78 4.24 18.00 -6.11
CA TRP A 78 3.61 17.72 -4.81
C TRP A 78 3.89 16.26 -4.42
N LEU A 79 4.30 16.05 -3.15
CA LEU A 79 4.84 14.79 -2.62
C LEU A 79 6.12 14.31 -3.33
N ALA A 80 6.92 15.22 -3.89
CA ALA A 80 8.28 14.88 -4.32
C ALA A 80 8.99 14.14 -3.18
N THR A 81 9.59 12.99 -3.48
CA THR A 81 10.15 12.16 -2.42
C THR A 81 11.26 12.90 -1.68
N MET A 82 11.37 12.66 -0.37
CA MET A 82 12.49 13.16 0.41
C MET A 82 13.78 12.39 0.14
N HIS A 83 13.74 11.19 -0.44
CA HIS A 83 14.93 10.39 -0.68
C HIS A 83 15.68 10.85 -1.93
N ASN A 84 17.01 10.77 -1.91
CA ASN A 84 17.82 11.09 -3.07
C ASN A 84 17.81 9.94 -4.09
N LEU A 85 16.82 9.92 -4.97
CA LEU A 85 16.66 8.86 -5.97
C LEU A 85 17.85 8.74 -6.93
N ALA A 86 18.50 9.86 -7.28
CA ALA A 86 19.64 9.85 -8.18
C ALA A 86 20.83 9.07 -7.59
N ALA A 87 21.00 9.13 -6.25
CA ALA A 87 22.05 8.38 -5.55
C ALA A 87 21.86 6.86 -5.63
N VAL A 88 20.64 6.38 -5.90
CA VAL A 88 20.28 4.96 -6.03
C VAL A 88 19.85 4.58 -7.45
N GLY A 89 20.15 5.43 -8.44
CA GLY A 89 19.91 5.14 -9.86
C GLY A 89 18.44 5.23 -10.28
N TYR A 90 17.61 5.95 -9.53
CA TYR A 90 16.21 6.24 -9.83
C TYR A 90 16.00 7.70 -10.23
N VAL A 91 14.90 7.97 -10.93
CA VAL A 91 14.42 9.31 -11.25
C VAL A 91 12.96 9.47 -10.84
N GLU A 92 12.58 10.70 -10.48
CA GLU A 92 11.20 11.12 -10.25
C GLU A 92 10.85 12.19 -11.26
N GLU A 93 9.80 11.95 -12.05
CA GLU A 93 9.33 12.82 -13.13
C GLU A 93 7.80 12.94 -13.07
N GLU A 94 7.29 14.14 -13.27
CA GLU A 94 5.86 14.41 -13.32
C GLU A 94 5.42 14.65 -14.76
N TYR A 95 4.24 14.14 -15.11
CA TYR A 95 3.63 14.32 -16.43
C TYR A 95 2.19 14.76 -16.25
N PHE A 96 1.69 15.60 -17.16
CA PHE A 96 0.27 15.88 -17.27
C PHE A 96 -0.37 15.00 -18.33
N ILE A 97 -1.59 14.55 -18.06
CA ILE A 97 -2.40 13.78 -18.98
C ILE A 97 -3.74 14.48 -19.20
N GLU A 98 -4.20 14.55 -20.44
CA GLU A 98 -5.50 15.16 -20.78
C GLU A 98 -6.25 14.34 -21.83
N GLY A 99 -7.56 14.33 -21.70
CA GLY A 99 -8.42 13.51 -22.55
C GLY A 99 -9.90 13.77 -22.32
N ASN A 100 -10.73 12.85 -22.83
CA ASN A 100 -12.17 12.86 -22.61
C ASN A 100 -12.56 11.58 -21.89
N ALA A 101 -13.11 11.70 -20.70
CA ALA A 101 -13.51 10.62 -19.82
C ALA A 101 -14.99 10.26 -20.00
N ASN A 102 -15.29 8.98 -19.80
CA ASN A 102 -16.64 8.47 -19.61
C ASN A 102 -17.06 8.55 -18.14
N THR A 103 -18.37 8.61 -17.91
CA THR A 103 -18.98 8.26 -16.62
C THR A 103 -19.68 6.91 -16.75
N TYR A 104 -19.94 6.25 -15.61
CA TYR A 104 -20.47 4.90 -15.58
C TYR A 104 -21.67 4.78 -14.65
N ASN A 105 -22.70 4.08 -15.12
CA ASN A 105 -23.76 3.56 -14.26
C ASN A 105 -23.28 2.22 -13.71
N PHE A 106 -22.78 2.26 -12.49
CA PHE A 106 -22.46 1.04 -11.76
C PHE A 106 -23.77 0.39 -11.27
N PRO A 107 -23.89 -0.95 -11.34
CA PRO A 107 -24.95 -1.68 -10.66
C PRO A 107 -25.16 -1.17 -9.22
N ALA A 108 -26.41 -0.99 -8.78
CA ALA A 108 -26.76 -0.34 -7.50
C ALA A 108 -26.24 -1.07 -6.24
N SER A 109 -25.60 -2.22 -6.43
CA SER A 109 -25.02 -3.10 -5.42
C SER A 109 -23.53 -2.83 -5.15
N TYR A 110 -23.06 -1.58 -5.17
CA TYR A 110 -21.69 -1.23 -4.75
C TYR A 110 -21.67 -0.41 -3.44
N SER A 111 -22.22 -0.99 -2.37
CA SER A 111 -22.15 -0.49 -0.98
C SER A 111 -21.21 -1.35 -0.10
N ALA A 112 -20.87 -0.91 1.11
CA ALA A 112 -20.10 -1.75 2.04
C ALA A 112 -20.84 -3.03 2.48
N ALA A 113 -22.14 -3.15 2.20
CA ALA A 113 -22.99 -4.28 2.55
C ALA A 113 -23.15 -5.34 1.44
N ASN A 114 -22.37 -5.26 0.35
CA ASN A 114 -22.57 -6.16 -0.79
C ASN A 114 -22.28 -7.62 -0.44
N SER A 115 -23.10 -8.51 -1.00
CA SER A 115 -22.90 -9.95 -0.98
C SER A 115 -22.37 -10.46 -2.32
N ALA A 116 -21.90 -11.71 -2.32
CA ALA A 116 -21.42 -12.42 -3.51
C ALA A 116 -22.41 -12.46 -4.69
N THR A 117 -23.72 -12.32 -4.44
CA THR A 117 -24.77 -12.42 -5.47
C THR A 117 -24.95 -11.17 -6.31
N THR A 118 -24.16 -10.11 -6.07
CA THR A 118 -24.41 -8.78 -6.64
C THR A 118 -23.18 -8.10 -7.26
N VAL A 119 -22.04 -8.81 -7.34
CA VAL A 119 -20.78 -8.32 -7.91
C VAL A 119 -20.44 -9.06 -9.22
N GLY A 120 -19.62 -8.44 -10.08
CA GLY A 120 -19.25 -9.04 -11.38
C GLY A 120 -20.18 -8.69 -12.53
N VAL A 121 -21.16 -7.82 -12.30
CA VAL A 121 -22.03 -7.26 -13.34
C VAL A 121 -21.31 -6.08 -14.01
N PRO A 122 -21.09 -6.11 -15.34
CA PRO A 122 -20.45 -5.01 -16.05
C PRO A 122 -21.23 -3.69 -15.88
N ALA A 123 -20.50 -2.59 -15.70
CA ALA A 123 -21.12 -1.26 -15.71
C ALA A 123 -21.48 -0.84 -17.14
N THR A 124 -22.41 0.11 -17.28
CA THR A 124 -22.73 0.73 -18.58
C THR A 124 -22.22 2.17 -18.63
N VAL A 125 -21.79 2.60 -19.81
CA VAL A 125 -21.40 4.00 -20.04
C VAL A 125 -22.63 4.89 -19.87
N ALA A 126 -22.52 5.91 -19.02
CA ALA A 126 -23.61 6.85 -18.72
C ALA A 126 -23.48 8.13 -19.57
N THR A 127 -22.30 8.76 -19.58
CA THR A 127 -21.98 9.89 -20.45
C THR A 127 -20.57 9.75 -21.01
N THR A 128 -20.30 10.39 -22.14
CA THR A 128 -18.99 10.43 -22.81
C THR A 128 -18.54 11.87 -23.03
N GLY A 129 -17.29 12.09 -23.42
CA GLY A 129 -16.82 13.41 -23.85
C GLY A 129 -16.48 14.38 -22.70
N ASN A 130 -16.38 13.90 -21.46
CA ASN A 130 -16.11 14.76 -20.31
C ASN A 130 -14.61 15.09 -20.25
N ARG A 131 -14.23 16.33 -20.58
CA ARG A 131 -12.81 16.73 -20.59
C ARG A 131 -12.20 16.64 -19.20
N TYR A 132 -10.92 16.25 -19.15
CA TYR A 132 -10.10 16.34 -17.96
C TYR A 132 -8.65 16.65 -18.33
N LYS A 133 -7.93 17.22 -17.37
CA LYS A 133 -6.48 17.33 -17.35
C LYS A 133 -5.99 17.06 -15.92
N THR A 134 -5.14 16.07 -15.75
CA THR A 134 -4.58 15.72 -14.44
C THR A 134 -3.10 15.41 -14.55
N ARG A 135 -2.49 14.90 -13.48
CA ARG A 135 -1.08 14.50 -13.43
C ARG A 135 -0.89 13.01 -13.13
N ILE A 136 0.28 12.51 -13.50
CA ILE A 136 0.89 11.28 -12.98
C ILE A 136 2.30 11.60 -12.48
N LEU A 137 2.70 10.99 -11.37
CA LEU A 137 4.05 11.07 -10.81
C LEU A 137 4.74 9.72 -10.99
N VAL A 138 5.83 9.69 -11.76
CA VAL A 138 6.55 8.48 -12.13
C VAL A 138 7.88 8.41 -11.38
N ARG A 139 8.11 7.34 -10.64
CA ARG A 139 9.40 6.99 -10.03
C ARG A 139 9.91 5.71 -10.65
N ARG A 140 11.06 5.76 -11.31
CA ARG A 140 11.57 4.64 -12.12
C ARG A 140 13.08 4.52 -12.07
N PRO A 141 13.64 3.33 -12.37
CA PRO A 141 15.05 3.22 -12.71
C PRO A 141 15.43 4.17 -13.84
N ALA A 142 16.61 4.80 -13.71
CA ALA A 142 17.17 5.65 -14.75
C ALA A 142 17.60 4.84 -15.98
N SER A 143 17.99 3.58 -15.77
CA SER A 143 18.50 2.67 -16.79
C SER A 143 17.64 1.41 -16.94
N ALA A 144 17.52 0.91 -18.17
CA ALA A 144 16.64 -0.21 -18.51
C ALA A 144 17.11 -1.56 -17.97
N ASP A 145 18.42 -1.73 -17.74
CA ASP A 145 19.00 -2.95 -17.13
C ASP A 145 18.63 -3.11 -15.65
N LYS A 146 18.21 -2.02 -15.00
CA LYS A 146 17.73 -2.00 -13.61
C LYS A 146 16.22 -2.13 -13.49
N PHE A 147 15.48 -2.16 -14.60
CA PHE A 147 14.03 -2.30 -14.59
C PHE A 147 13.61 -3.77 -14.68
N ASN A 148 12.84 -4.24 -13.69
CA ASN A 148 12.33 -5.62 -13.66
C ASN A 148 11.17 -5.88 -14.63
N GLY A 149 10.65 -4.84 -15.29
CA GLY A 149 9.54 -4.93 -16.23
C GLY A 149 8.15 -4.71 -15.61
N THR A 150 8.04 -4.52 -14.30
CA THR A 150 6.77 -4.39 -13.59
C THR A 150 6.53 -2.96 -13.12
N VAL A 151 5.36 -2.44 -13.47
CA VAL A 151 4.85 -1.15 -12.98
C VAL A 151 3.86 -1.40 -11.85
N ILE A 152 4.00 -0.66 -10.75
CA ILE A 152 3.02 -0.52 -9.67
C ILE A 152 2.34 0.83 -9.87
N ALA A 153 1.06 0.82 -10.28
CA ALA A 153 0.28 2.02 -10.52
C ALA A 153 -0.73 2.24 -9.39
N GLU A 154 -0.50 3.26 -8.57
CA GLU A 154 -1.32 3.60 -7.41
C GLU A 154 -2.37 4.65 -7.78
N TRP A 155 -3.63 4.35 -7.50
CA TRP A 155 -4.68 5.38 -7.39
C TRP A 155 -4.40 6.18 -6.13
N GLN A 156 -3.94 7.44 -6.26
CA GLN A 156 -3.62 8.24 -5.09
C GLN A 156 -4.87 8.51 -4.24
N ASN A 157 -4.79 8.10 -2.98
CA ASN A 157 -5.87 8.27 -2.03
C ASN A 157 -5.99 9.75 -1.65
N VAL A 158 -7.23 10.25 -1.52
CA VAL A 158 -7.51 11.68 -1.23
C VAL A 158 -8.26 11.91 0.08
N THR A 159 -8.38 10.88 0.94
CA THR A 159 -9.15 10.94 2.19
C THR A 159 -8.63 12.04 3.13
N ALA A 160 -7.34 12.36 3.07
CA ALA A 160 -6.73 13.45 3.83
C ALA A 160 -7.00 14.85 3.26
N GLY A 161 -7.75 14.95 2.16
CA GLY A 161 -8.02 16.21 1.44
C GLY A 161 -6.98 16.57 0.38
N TYR A 162 -5.96 15.74 0.20
CA TYR A 162 -4.88 15.84 -0.79
C TYR A 162 -4.47 14.44 -1.25
N ASP A 163 -3.80 14.34 -2.40
CA ASP A 163 -3.21 13.08 -2.86
C ASP A 163 -2.24 12.51 -1.81
N LEU A 164 -2.31 11.20 -1.57
CA LEU A 164 -1.40 10.48 -0.68
C LEU A 164 -0.48 9.55 -1.47
N ASP A 165 0.78 9.52 -1.05
CA ASP A 165 1.83 8.64 -1.55
C ASP A 165 1.95 7.40 -0.66
N ALA A 166 0.83 6.68 -0.47
CA ALA A 166 0.67 5.78 0.66
C ALA A 166 1.49 4.50 0.54
N LEU A 167 1.54 3.89 -0.66
CA LEU A 167 2.25 2.62 -0.85
C LEU A 167 3.72 2.83 -1.22
N TRP A 168 4.06 3.93 -1.90
CA TRP A 168 5.46 4.34 -2.00
C TRP A 168 6.03 4.68 -0.63
N GLY A 169 5.37 5.57 0.12
CA GLY A 169 5.85 6.01 1.44
C GLY A 169 5.99 4.90 2.47
N SER A 170 5.32 3.77 2.27
CA SER A 170 5.45 2.60 3.15
C SER A 170 6.43 1.54 2.66
N GLY A 171 6.66 1.38 1.35
CA GLY A 171 7.42 0.26 0.77
C GLY A 171 8.42 0.61 -0.34
N PHE A 172 8.87 1.87 -0.46
CA PHE A 172 9.78 2.29 -1.52
C PHE A 172 11.09 1.49 -1.57
N GLU A 173 11.59 1.00 -0.44
CA GLU A 173 12.85 0.24 -0.36
C GLU A 173 12.82 -0.98 -1.27
N HIS A 174 11.75 -1.77 -1.15
CA HIS A 174 11.55 -2.97 -1.96
C HIS A 174 11.29 -2.59 -3.42
N MET A 175 10.53 -1.52 -3.68
CA MET A 175 10.28 -1.05 -5.04
C MET A 175 11.59 -0.67 -5.76
N ILE A 176 12.49 0.03 -5.07
CA ILE A 176 13.79 0.43 -5.62
C ILE A 176 14.72 -0.78 -5.78
N ARG A 177 14.84 -1.60 -4.74
CA ARG A 177 15.74 -2.76 -4.72
C ARG A 177 15.44 -3.75 -5.83
N GLU A 178 14.16 -4.06 -6.03
CA GLU A 178 13.73 -5.03 -7.04
C GLU A 178 13.58 -4.41 -8.42
N GLY A 179 13.79 -3.10 -8.58
CA GLY A 179 13.73 -2.46 -9.90
C GLY A 179 12.32 -2.21 -10.43
N TYR A 180 11.32 -2.00 -9.56
CA TYR A 180 9.96 -1.64 -9.97
C TYR A 180 9.89 -0.18 -10.44
N VAL A 181 8.93 0.09 -11.33
CA VAL A 181 8.44 1.45 -11.56
C VAL A 181 7.23 1.69 -10.68
N TYR A 182 7.19 2.82 -9.98
CA TYR A 182 6.01 3.30 -9.27
C TYR A 182 5.37 4.46 -10.04
N VAL A 183 4.04 4.46 -10.16
CA VAL A 183 3.28 5.58 -10.73
C VAL A 183 2.13 5.96 -9.82
N GLY A 184 2.18 7.16 -9.23
CA GLY A 184 1.05 7.75 -8.51
C GLY A 184 0.14 8.50 -9.49
N ILE A 185 -1.16 8.21 -9.48
CA ILE A 185 -2.16 8.80 -10.39
C ILE A 185 -3.16 9.66 -9.60
N SER A 186 -3.18 10.96 -9.89
CA SER A 186 -4.16 11.92 -9.34
C SER A 186 -5.49 11.79 -10.10
N ALA A 187 -6.34 10.83 -9.73
CA ALA A 187 -7.56 10.55 -10.48
C ALA A 187 -8.80 11.35 -10.03
N GLN A 188 -8.73 12.05 -8.90
CA GLN A 188 -9.91 12.64 -8.24
C GLN A 188 -9.83 14.17 -8.13
N PRO A 189 -10.99 14.87 -8.15
CA PRO A 189 -11.04 16.33 -7.99
C PRO A 189 -10.45 16.81 -6.67
N VAL A 190 -10.59 16.05 -5.58
CA VAL A 190 -10.08 16.46 -4.25
C VAL A 190 -8.56 16.67 -4.30
N GLY A 191 -7.82 15.69 -4.80
CA GLY A 191 -6.37 15.77 -4.95
C GLY A 191 -5.97 16.90 -5.91
N VAL A 192 -6.55 16.93 -7.10
CA VAL A 192 -6.23 17.95 -8.13
C VAL A 192 -6.53 19.37 -7.66
N ASN A 193 -7.66 19.61 -7.00
CA ASN A 193 -7.98 20.93 -6.47
C ASN A 193 -7.03 21.34 -5.35
N GLN A 194 -6.51 20.39 -4.58
CA GLN A 194 -5.51 20.69 -3.56
C GLN A 194 -4.14 20.99 -4.16
N LEU A 195 -3.73 20.30 -5.24
CA LEU A 195 -2.54 20.66 -6.01
C LEU A 195 -2.60 22.12 -6.49
N LYS A 196 -3.76 22.52 -7.05
CA LYS A 196 -3.99 23.90 -7.51
C LYS A 196 -3.84 24.92 -6.39
N LYS A 197 -4.40 24.64 -5.22
CA LYS A 197 -4.27 25.52 -4.04
C LYS A 197 -2.82 25.61 -3.56
N TRP A 198 -2.11 24.49 -3.52
CA TRP A 198 -0.74 24.45 -3.01
C TRP A 198 0.23 25.27 -3.86
N SER A 199 0.09 25.26 -5.19
CA SER A 199 0.95 26.02 -6.11
C SER A 199 0.21 27.17 -6.81
N ALA A 200 -0.78 27.78 -6.14
CA ALA A 200 -1.64 28.78 -6.77
C ALA A 200 -0.88 30.05 -7.13
N LYS A 201 -0.96 30.47 -8.41
CA LYS A 201 -0.36 31.74 -8.85
C LYS A 201 -0.95 32.96 -8.14
N ALA A 202 -2.23 32.87 -7.76
CA ALA A 202 -2.93 33.92 -7.01
C ALA A 202 -2.30 34.18 -5.62
N ASP A 203 -1.67 33.16 -5.03
CA ASP A 203 -1.00 33.25 -3.73
C ASP A 203 0.52 33.55 -3.87
N GLY A 204 0.98 33.85 -5.09
CA GLY A 204 2.38 34.21 -5.38
C GLY A 204 3.29 33.05 -5.76
N PHE A 205 2.77 31.82 -5.87
CA PHE A 205 3.51 30.64 -6.33
C PHE A 205 3.60 30.56 -7.87
N SER A 206 4.23 29.50 -8.39
CA SER A 206 4.47 29.33 -9.83
C SER A 206 3.22 29.13 -10.69
N GLY A 207 2.09 28.69 -10.11
CA GLY A 207 0.91 28.30 -10.89
C GLY A 207 1.06 26.94 -11.57
N ARG A 208 2.00 26.09 -11.10
CA ARG A 208 2.36 24.80 -11.72
C ARG A 208 1.15 23.96 -12.13
N TYR A 209 0.12 23.97 -11.27
CA TYR A 209 -1.06 23.12 -11.40
C TYR A 209 -2.32 23.86 -11.88
N ASP A 210 -2.26 25.15 -12.20
CA ASP A 210 -3.43 25.98 -12.52
C ASP A 210 -4.28 25.40 -13.67
N SER A 211 -3.62 24.76 -14.64
CA SER A 211 -4.29 24.17 -15.81
C SER A 211 -4.99 22.83 -15.54
N LEU A 212 -4.75 22.20 -14.38
CA LEU A 212 -5.37 20.91 -14.07
C LEU A 212 -6.88 21.09 -13.77
N ASP A 213 -7.65 20.10 -14.22
CA ASP A 213 -9.09 20.05 -14.06
C ASP A 213 -9.62 18.61 -14.16
N VAL A 214 -10.29 18.13 -13.11
CA VAL A 214 -10.98 16.84 -13.10
C VAL A 214 -12.43 17.08 -12.69
N GLY A 215 -13.30 17.33 -13.69
CA GLY A 215 -14.73 17.50 -13.50
C GLY A 215 -15.21 18.94 -13.28
N GLY A 216 -14.37 19.94 -13.54
CA GLY A 216 -14.70 21.35 -13.39
C GLY A 216 -14.99 21.74 -11.94
N SER A 217 -15.94 22.64 -11.74
CA SER A 217 -16.43 23.01 -10.40
C SER A 217 -17.36 21.97 -9.76
N SER A 218 -17.70 20.88 -10.47
CA SER A 218 -18.64 19.86 -10.00
C SER A 218 -17.91 18.67 -9.39
N SER A 219 -17.91 18.58 -8.06
CA SER A 219 -17.38 17.40 -7.34
C SER A 219 -18.10 16.10 -7.73
N THR A 220 -19.40 16.17 -8.03
CA THR A 220 -20.20 15.04 -8.50
C THR A 220 -19.68 14.52 -9.85
N LEU A 221 -19.46 15.42 -10.81
CA LEU A 221 -18.92 15.02 -12.12
C LEU A 221 -17.48 14.53 -11.99
N GLY A 222 -16.64 15.26 -11.24
CA GLY A 222 -15.25 14.86 -11.00
C GLY A 222 -15.14 13.45 -10.45
N ASN A 223 -15.92 13.11 -9.42
CA ASN A 223 -15.96 11.76 -8.87
C ASN A 223 -16.52 10.72 -9.86
N ALA A 224 -17.46 11.11 -10.72
CA ALA A 224 -18.04 10.23 -11.73
C ALA A 224 -17.05 9.86 -12.85
N ILE A 225 -16.15 10.77 -13.22
CA ILE A 225 -15.14 10.54 -14.28
C ILE A 225 -13.85 9.87 -13.77
N SER A 226 -13.59 9.89 -12.45
CA SER A 226 -12.32 9.42 -11.87
C SER A 226 -11.89 8.01 -12.30
N HIS A 227 -12.85 7.08 -12.46
CA HIS A 227 -12.54 5.71 -12.89
C HIS A 227 -11.98 5.68 -14.32
N ASP A 228 -12.55 6.47 -15.22
CA ASP A 228 -12.08 6.51 -16.61
C ASP A 228 -10.76 7.29 -16.73
N VAL A 229 -10.61 8.39 -15.99
CA VAL A 229 -9.33 9.12 -15.87
C VAL A 229 -8.22 8.17 -15.43
N PHE A 230 -8.48 7.35 -14.41
CA PHE A 230 -7.52 6.36 -13.93
C PHE A 230 -7.22 5.28 -14.97
N LEU A 231 -8.24 4.71 -15.63
CA LEU A 231 -8.03 3.73 -16.71
C LEU A 231 -7.21 4.31 -17.87
N GLN A 232 -7.48 5.55 -18.29
CA GLN A 232 -6.74 6.24 -19.35
C GLN A 232 -5.28 6.51 -18.94
N ALA A 233 -5.02 6.82 -17.68
CA ALA A 233 -3.65 6.91 -17.17
C ALA A 233 -2.91 5.57 -17.28
N LEU A 234 -3.55 4.46 -16.88
CA LEU A 234 -2.98 3.11 -17.03
C LEU A 234 -2.72 2.77 -18.51
N GLN A 235 -3.64 3.14 -19.40
CA GLN A 235 -3.50 2.97 -20.83
C GLN A 235 -2.28 3.73 -21.38
N ALA A 236 -2.09 4.98 -20.98
CA ALA A 236 -0.94 5.79 -21.38
C ALA A 236 0.41 5.22 -20.94
N ILE A 237 0.43 4.55 -19.78
CA ILE A 237 1.65 3.91 -19.24
C ILE A 237 1.94 2.59 -19.95
N ARG A 238 0.91 1.76 -20.17
CA ARG A 238 1.08 0.43 -20.77
C ARG A 238 1.29 0.47 -22.28
N TYR A 239 0.51 1.31 -22.97
CA TYR A 239 0.46 1.42 -24.42
C TYR A 239 0.50 2.89 -24.83
N PRO A 240 1.63 3.59 -24.59
CA PRO A 240 1.75 5.01 -24.91
C PRO A 240 1.33 5.27 -26.36
N GLY A 241 0.49 6.28 -26.56
CA GLY A 241 0.07 6.72 -27.89
C GLY A 241 1.22 7.27 -28.72
N LYS A 242 0.91 7.99 -29.81
CA LYS A 242 1.93 8.66 -30.66
C LYS A 242 2.65 9.86 -29.98
N GLY A 243 2.59 9.95 -28.65
CA GLY A 243 3.13 11.04 -27.84
C GLY A 243 4.28 10.60 -26.93
N ILE A 244 4.48 11.34 -25.84
CA ILE A 244 5.51 11.05 -24.84
C ILE A 244 5.21 9.75 -24.11
N ASN A 245 6.21 8.86 -23.99
CA ASN A 245 6.14 7.72 -23.07
C ASN A 245 6.52 8.19 -21.65
N PRO A 246 5.60 8.15 -20.66
CA PRO A 246 5.90 8.55 -19.29
C PRO A 246 7.03 7.74 -18.63
N LEU A 247 7.32 6.54 -19.15
CA LEU A 247 8.39 5.67 -18.66
C LEU A 247 9.73 5.90 -19.37
N GLY A 248 9.83 6.91 -20.23
CA GLY A 248 11.01 7.18 -21.05
C GLY A 248 11.34 6.00 -21.97
N PRO A 249 12.56 5.41 -21.89
CA PRO A 249 12.94 4.26 -22.70
C PRO A 249 12.38 2.93 -22.20
N LEU A 250 11.77 2.89 -21.00
CA LEU A 250 11.29 1.66 -20.38
C LEU A 250 9.95 1.22 -20.99
N ARG A 251 9.73 -0.11 -21.03
CA ARG A 251 8.48 -0.72 -21.49
C ARG A 251 7.87 -1.61 -20.42
N ALA A 252 6.67 -1.26 -19.95
CA ALA A 252 5.92 -2.07 -19.00
C ALA A 252 5.60 -3.46 -19.59
N LYS A 253 6.08 -4.51 -18.92
CA LYS A 253 5.76 -5.92 -19.21
C LYS A 253 4.61 -6.43 -18.34
N LYS A 254 4.54 -5.93 -17.10
CA LYS A 254 3.49 -6.21 -16.13
C LYS A 254 2.96 -4.91 -15.51
N MET A 255 1.67 -4.86 -15.21
CA MET A 255 1.01 -3.76 -14.51
C MET A 255 0.25 -4.29 -13.29
N ILE A 256 0.72 -3.94 -12.10
CA ILE A 256 0.01 -4.13 -10.82
C ILE A 256 -0.70 -2.83 -10.48
N VAL A 257 -2.03 -2.86 -10.49
CA VAL A 257 -2.86 -1.72 -10.10
C VAL A 257 -3.14 -1.80 -8.60
N THR A 258 -2.93 -0.69 -7.90
CA THR A 258 -3.07 -0.66 -6.43
C THR A 258 -3.77 0.59 -5.91
N GLY A 259 -4.36 0.45 -4.72
CA GLY A 259 -5.18 1.47 -4.08
C GLY A 259 -5.44 1.10 -2.63
N VAL A 260 -5.43 2.12 -1.80
CA VAL A 260 -5.53 2.03 -0.34
C VAL A 260 -6.83 2.64 0.17
N SER A 261 -7.49 2.02 1.16
CA SER A 261 -8.65 2.60 1.85
C SER A 261 -9.76 3.05 0.87
N GLN A 262 -10.11 4.33 0.84
CA GLN A 262 -11.07 4.90 -0.11
C GLN A 262 -10.70 4.60 -1.58
N SER A 263 -9.45 4.83 -2.00
CA SER A 263 -9.01 4.53 -3.38
C SER A 263 -9.09 3.04 -3.71
N GLY A 264 -8.87 2.15 -2.73
CA GLY A 264 -9.14 0.72 -2.88
C GLY A 264 -10.64 0.42 -3.05
N GLY A 265 -11.51 1.25 -2.49
CA GLY A 265 -12.96 1.27 -2.76
C GLY A 265 -13.30 1.65 -4.21
N TYR A 266 -12.59 2.62 -4.79
CA TYR A 266 -12.72 2.94 -6.22
C TYR A 266 -12.20 1.80 -7.11
N LEU A 267 -11.07 1.18 -6.73
CA LEU A 267 -10.56 0.01 -7.46
C LEU A 267 -11.52 -1.17 -7.45
N GLN A 268 -12.28 -1.40 -6.38
CA GLN A 268 -13.29 -2.45 -6.37
C GLN A 268 -14.34 -2.27 -7.47
N ARG A 269 -14.73 -1.03 -7.78
CA ARG A 269 -15.66 -0.77 -8.89
C ARG A 269 -15.02 -1.12 -10.23
N ILE A 270 -13.72 -0.87 -10.38
CA ILE A 270 -12.97 -1.34 -11.55
C ILE A 270 -12.99 -2.86 -11.60
N ILE A 271 -12.47 -3.54 -10.58
CA ILE A 271 -12.34 -4.99 -10.53
C ILE A 271 -13.69 -5.69 -10.76
N ASN A 272 -14.75 -5.19 -10.13
CA ASN A 272 -16.06 -5.84 -10.17
C ASN A 272 -16.89 -5.50 -11.41
N SER A 273 -16.68 -4.34 -12.07
CA SER A 273 -17.59 -3.86 -13.14
C SER A 273 -16.92 -3.37 -14.42
N LEU A 274 -15.68 -2.90 -14.37
CA LEU A 274 -14.98 -2.32 -15.52
C LEU A 274 -13.85 -3.20 -16.04
N ASP A 275 -13.21 -4.00 -15.19
CA ASP A 275 -12.16 -4.94 -15.60
C ASP A 275 -12.61 -5.92 -16.69
N PRO A 276 -13.84 -6.50 -16.63
CA PRO A 276 -14.35 -7.34 -17.72
C PRO A 276 -14.51 -6.62 -19.07
N ILE A 277 -14.60 -5.29 -19.06
CA ILE A 277 -14.81 -4.46 -20.27
C ILE A 277 -13.46 -3.91 -20.77
N TYR A 278 -12.66 -3.37 -19.86
CA TYR A 278 -11.52 -2.50 -20.16
C TYR A 278 -10.18 -2.96 -19.59
N GLY A 279 -10.21 -3.77 -18.51
CA GLY A 279 -9.00 -4.13 -17.76
C GLY A 279 -8.24 -5.32 -18.35
N ASN A 280 -8.93 -6.45 -18.56
CA ASN A 280 -8.35 -7.70 -19.09
C ASN A 280 -9.30 -8.40 -20.08
N ALA A 281 -10.00 -7.65 -20.94
CA ALA A 281 -10.80 -8.25 -22.01
C ALA A 281 -9.92 -9.09 -22.95
N ARG A 282 -9.77 -10.40 -22.69
CA ARG A 282 -8.93 -11.31 -23.49
C ARG A 282 -9.63 -11.68 -24.80
N THR A 283 -9.70 -10.73 -25.73
CA THR A 283 -9.76 -11.07 -27.15
C THR A 283 -8.36 -10.97 -27.76
N PRO A 284 -8.06 -11.69 -28.86
CA PRO A 284 -6.76 -11.62 -29.53
C PRO A 284 -6.27 -10.19 -29.83
N ASP A 285 -7.19 -9.23 -29.95
CA ASP A 285 -6.94 -7.85 -30.38
C ASP A 285 -7.07 -6.79 -29.28
N ASN A 286 -7.38 -7.16 -28.02
CA ASN A 286 -7.80 -6.21 -26.97
C ASN A 286 -7.19 -6.42 -25.56
N LYS A 287 -5.88 -6.59 -25.43
CA LYS A 287 -5.25 -6.63 -24.09
C LYS A 287 -5.39 -5.27 -23.40
N GLY A 288 -6.25 -5.16 -22.39
CA GLY A 288 -6.34 -3.98 -21.53
C GLY A 288 -5.03 -3.72 -20.75
N PRO A 289 -4.92 -2.59 -20.04
CA PRO A 289 -3.65 -2.17 -19.47
C PRO A 289 -3.27 -2.88 -18.16
N ILE A 290 -4.09 -3.79 -17.65
CA ILE A 290 -4.00 -4.32 -16.28
C ILE A 290 -3.68 -5.81 -16.30
N ASP A 291 -2.63 -6.21 -15.56
CA ASP A 291 -2.22 -7.61 -15.45
C ASP A 291 -2.54 -8.18 -14.04
N SER A 292 -2.72 -7.34 -13.02
CA SER A 292 -3.00 -7.75 -11.63
C SER A 292 -3.50 -6.59 -10.76
N TYR A 293 -4.12 -6.90 -9.62
CA TYR A 293 -4.48 -5.92 -8.59
C TYR A 293 -3.93 -6.26 -7.20
N MET A 294 -3.52 -5.24 -6.45
CA MET A 294 -3.28 -5.29 -5.00
C MET A 294 -4.22 -4.28 -4.33
N VAL A 295 -5.12 -4.72 -3.47
CA VAL A 295 -6.07 -3.86 -2.77
C VAL A 295 -5.70 -3.81 -1.30
N TYR A 296 -5.34 -2.64 -0.79
CA TYR A 296 -4.92 -2.47 0.60
C TYR A 296 -6.02 -1.80 1.44
N ILE A 297 -6.38 -2.41 2.57
CA ILE A 297 -7.25 -1.85 3.63
C ILE A 297 -8.54 -1.20 3.13
N ALA A 298 -9.19 -1.82 2.15
CA ALA A 298 -10.46 -1.34 1.60
C ALA A 298 -11.63 -2.24 2.01
N GLY A 299 -12.80 -1.63 2.28
CA GLY A 299 -14.10 -2.28 2.53
C GLY A 299 -14.57 -3.21 1.41
N GLY A 300 -15.70 -3.89 1.56
CA GLY A 300 -16.48 -4.41 0.43
C GLY A 300 -16.01 -5.74 -0.19
N TYR A 301 -16.97 -6.41 -0.84
CA TYR A 301 -16.80 -7.70 -1.49
C TYR A 301 -16.22 -7.54 -2.91
N LEU A 302 -15.17 -8.31 -3.21
CA LEU A 302 -14.60 -8.44 -4.55
C LEU A 302 -15.21 -9.66 -5.26
N ASN A 303 -15.45 -9.57 -6.56
CA ASN A 303 -15.78 -10.72 -7.40
C ASN A 303 -14.71 -11.82 -7.22
N ARG A 304 -15.11 -13.08 -7.25
CA ARG A 304 -14.21 -14.26 -7.17
C ARG A 304 -13.95 -14.88 -8.54
N ASN A 305 -14.81 -14.62 -9.52
CA ASN A 305 -14.58 -14.98 -10.91
C ASN A 305 -13.74 -13.88 -11.60
N LEU A 306 -12.45 -13.86 -11.30
CA LEU A 306 -11.51 -12.83 -11.73
C LEU A 306 -10.62 -13.33 -12.87
N ALA A 307 -10.43 -12.51 -13.89
CA ALA A 307 -9.65 -12.86 -15.06
C ALA A 307 -8.13 -12.64 -14.87
N VAL A 308 -7.74 -11.86 -13.86
CA VAL A 308 -6.36 -11.60 -13.45
C VAL A 308 -6.19 -11.86 -11.95
N PRO A 309 -4.96 -12.13 -11.48
CA PRO A 309 -4.62 -12.15 -10.06
C PRO A 309 -5.07 -10.89 -9.30
N VAL A 310 -5.73 -11.09 -8.16
CA VAL A 310 -6.10 -10.04 -7.22
C VAL A 310 -5.71 -10.47 -5.81
N TRP A 311 -4.95 -9.62 -5.13
CA TRP A 311 -4.62 -9.80 -3.71
C TRP A 311 -5.22 -8.69 -2.87
N LYS A 312 -5.98 -9.04 -1.83
CA LYS A 312 -6.51 -8.09 -0.84
C LYS A 312 -5.72 -8.21 0.46
N VAL A 313 -5.06 -7.15 0.90
CA VAL A 313 -4.35 -7.10 2.19
C VAL A 313 -5.14 -6.22 3.15
N ILE A 314 -5.42 -6.73 4.34
CA ILE A 314 -6.27 -6.12 5.36
C ILE A 314 -5.44 -5.97 6.64
N SER A 315 -5.46 -4.78 7.24
CA SER A 315 -4.84 -4.55 8.55
C SER A 315 -5.75 -5.05 9.67
N GLU A 316 -5.21 -5.31 10.85
CA GLU A 316 -6.02 -5.65 12.03
C GLU A 316 -7.08 -4.58 12.32
N THR A 317 -6.78 -3.29 12.11
CA THR A 317 -7.76 -2.19 12.26
C THR A 317 -9.01 -2.42 11.42
N ASP A 318 -8.83 -2.93 10.20
CA ASP A 318 -9.87 -2.98 9.19
C ASP A 318 -10.74 -4.23 9.26
N VAL A 319 -10.28 -5.29 9.93
CA VAL A 319 -10.91 -6.62 9.98
C VAL A 319 -12.39 -6.55 10.32
N ALA A 320 -12.77 -5.73 11.31
CA ALA A 320 -14.16 -5.62 11.76
C ALA A 320 -15.12 -5.25 10.62
N GLY A 321 -14.69 -4.40 9.69
CA GLY A 321 -15.46 -4.01 8.51
C GLY A 321 -15.42 -5.03 7.36
N GLN A 322 -14.60 -6.08 7.45
CA GLN A 322 -14.39 -7.08 6.39
C GLN A 322 -15.02 -8.44 6.69
N VAL A 323 -15.43 -8.71 7.94
CA VAL A 323 -15.90 -10.05 8.37
C VAL A 323 -16.96 -10.63 7.43
N ALA A 324 -17.94 -9.81 7.01
CA ALA A 324 -19.02 -10.23 6.11
C ALA A 324 -18.55 -10.52 4.67
N SER A 325 -17.37 -10.05 4.28
CA SER A 325 -16.80 -10.16 2.93
C SER A 325 -15.60 -11.11 2.83
N ARG A 326 -15.23 -11.77 3.94
CA ARG A 326 -14.11 -12.72 4.00
C ARG A 326 -14.28 -13.83 2.97
N PRO A 327 -13.18 -14.32 2.37
CA PRO A 327 -13.27 -15.46 1.49
C PRO A 327 -13.74 -16.71 2.24
N THR A 328 -14.51 -17.54 1.54
CA THR A 328 -14.74 -18.93 1.94
C THR A 328 -13.72 -19.86 1.26
N GLY A 329 -13.63 -21.12 1.67
CA GLY A 329 -12.59 -22.05 1.17
C GLY A 329 -12.55 -22.23 -0.35
N THR A 330 -13.64 -21.99 -1.08
CA THR A 330 -13.69 -22.04 -2.55
C THR A 330 -13.27 -20.73 -3.23
N ASP A 331 -13.37 -19.60 -2.53
CA ASP A 331 -13.09 -18.27 -3.08
C ASP A 331 -11.61 -18.12 -3.48
N GLU A 332 -10.72 -18.72 -2.69
CA GLU A 332 -9.27 -18.68 -2.92
C GLU A 332 -8.77 -19.84 -3.80
N ALA A 333 -9.66 -20.55 -4.50
CA ALA A 333 -9.29 -21.53 -5.51
C ALA A 333 -8.96 -20.88 -6.86
N GLY A 334 -9.48 -19.67 -7.11
CA GLY A 334 -9.24 -18.91 -8.35
C GLY A 334 -8.14 -17.84 -8.20
N ASN A 335 -8.27 -16.78 -9.01
CA ASN A 335 -7.36 -15.64 -9.07
C ASN A 335 -7.53 -14.63 -7.91
N TYR A 336 -7.98 -15.10 -6.73
CA TYR A 336 -8.19 -14.26 -5.55
C TYR A 336 -7.39 -14.78 -4.36
N ARG A 337 -6.69 -13.89 -3.66
CA ARG A 337 -6.08 -14.15 -2.34
C ARG A 337 -6.39 -13.01 -1.40
N SER A 338 -6.53 -13.30 -0.10
CA SER A 338 -6.55 -12.26 0.91
C SER A 338 -5.77 -12.61 2.15
N TRP A 339 -5.07 -11.64 2.71
CA TRP A 339 -4.36 -11.77 3.97
C TRP A 339 -4.79 -10.69 4.96
N GLU A 340 -5.02 -11.09 6.20
CA GLU A 340 -5.28 -10.21 7.33
C GLU A 340 -4.03 -10.17 8.21
N VAL A 341 -3.45 -9.00 8.44
CA VAL A 341 -2.14 -8.85 9.11
C VAL A 341 -2.35 -8.47 10.57
N ALA A 342 -1.96 -9.37 11.47
CA ALA A 342 -2.09 -9.21 12.91
C ALA A 342 -1.19 -8.05 13.39
N GLY A 343 -1.71 -7.18 14.27
CA GLY A 343 -1.03 -6.01 14.82
C GLY A 343 -0.81 -4.85 13.84
N ALA A 344 -1.14 -5.01 12.55
CA ALA A 344 -1.05 -3.94 11.57
C ALA A 344 -2.18 -2.90 11.73
N THR A 345 -1.92 -1.66 11.33
CA THR A 345 -2.89 -0.55 11.41
C THR A 345 -3.34 -0.02 10.06
N HIS A 346 -4.48 0.67 10.05
CA HIS A 346 -4.98 1.37 8.86
C HIS A 346 -4.00 2.43 8.36
N SER A 347 -3.40 3.19 9.27
CA SER A 347 -2.27 4.08 8.95
C SER A 347 -1.09 3.70 9.83
N GLY A 348 -0.07 3.13 9.19
CA GLY A 348 1.09 2.51 9.83
C GLY A 348 2.21 3.48 10.19
N ARG A 349 3.16 2.96 10.98
CA ARG A 349 4.36 3.69 11.41
C ARG A 349 5.14 4.28 10.23
N ARG A 350 5.31 3.51 9.16
CA ARG A 350 6.03 3.90 7.95
C ARG A 350 5.33 5.04 7.20
N THR A 351 4.00 5.05 7.15
CA THR A 351 3.22 6.16 6.59
C THR A 351 3.51 7.46 7.34
N ALA A 352 3.62 7.41 8.67
CA ALA A 352 3.94 8.59 9.48
C ALA A 352 5.40 9.06 9.33
N LEU A 353 6.35 8.14 9.22
CA LEU A 353 7.75 8.46 8.89
C LEU A 353 7.87 9.11 7.51
N ASN A 354 7.01 8.74 6.55
CA ASN A 354 6.99 9.40 5.26
C ASN A 354 6.32 10.77 5.26
N SER A 355 5.14 10.89 5.88
CA SER A 355 4.30 12.08 5.73
C SER A 355 4.74 13.27 6.58
N ARG A 356 5.27 13.04 7.79
CA ARG A 356 5.68 14.13 8.70
C ARG A 356 6.80 15.01 8.13
N PRO A 357 7.91 14.46 7.61
CA PRO A 357 9.00 15.29 7.09
C PRO A 357 8.58 16.03 5.81
N LEU A 358 7.77 15.40 4.96
CA LEU A 358 7.23 16.05 3.76
C LEU A 358 6.32 17.22 4.11
N ALA A 359 5.45 17.04 5.11
CA ALA A 359 4.57 18.11 5.55
C ALA A 359 5.34 19.26 6.20
N ALA A 360 6.33 18.96 7.05
CA ALA A 360 7.21 19.99 7.61
C ALA A 360 8.02 20.72 6.53
N ARG A 361 8.48 20.00 5.51
CA ARG A 361 9.18 20.58 4.34
C ARG A 361 8.29 21.48 3.50
N ASP A 362 6.99 21.20 3.38
CA ASP A 362 6.11 21.99 2.52
C ASP A 362 5.24 22.98 3.32
N ASP A 363 5.62 23.26 4.58
CA ASP A 363 4.86 24.07 5.55
C ASP A 363 3.38 23.66 5.63
N TRP A 364 3.13 22.36 5.42
CA TRP A 364 1.81 21.78 5.31
C TRP A 364 1.32 21.33 6.70
N PRO A 365 0.18 21.84 7.17
CA PRO A 365 -0.29 21.50 8.50
C PRO A 365 -0.74 20.04 8.56
N LEU A 366 -0.12 19.27 9.46
CA LEU A 366 -0.66 17.99 9.90
C LEU A 366 -1.45 18.18 11.18
N THR A 367 -2.61 17.54 11.25
CA THR A 367 -3.40 17.51 12.49
C THR A 367 -2.62 16.72 13.55
N GLY A 368 -2.35 17.36 14.69
CA GLY A 368 -1.82 16.69 15.86
C GLY A 368 -2.80 15.63 16.38
N VAL A 369 -2.28 14.60 17.02
CA VAL A 369 -3.11 13.59 17.69
C VAL A 369 -2.66 13.40 19.13
N ASP A 370 -3.61 13.44 20.04
CA ASP A 370 -3.42 13.15 21.47
C ASP A 370 -4.23 11.89 21.81
N CYS A 371 -3.60 10.74 21.63
CA CYS A 371 -4.22 9.44 21.82
C CYS A 371 -4.00 8.90 23.23
N VAL A 372 -4.90 8.03 23.69
CA VAL A 372 -4.84 7.41 25.02
C VAL A 372 -3.58 6.55 25.16
N TYR A 373 -3.31 5.70 24.16
CA TYR A 373 -2.11 4.89 24.08
C TYR A 373 -1.14 5.44 23.03
N PRO A 374 0.18 5.17 23.16
CA PRO A 374 1.11 5.36 22.06
C PRO A 374 0.60 4.70 20.78
N VAL A 375 0.75 5.41 19.66
CA VAL A 375 0.27 4.99 18.35
C VAL A 375 1.34 4.24 17.57
N HIS A 376 0.93 3.62 16.46
CA HIS A 376 1.78 2.93 15.49
C HIS A 376 2.54 1.73 16.10
N PRO A 377 1.86 0.58 16.28
CA PRO A 377 2.49 -0.69 16.61
C PRO A 377 3.72 -0.96 15.75
N ARG A 378 4.70 -1.67 16.30
CA ARG A 378 5.99 -1.95 15.65
C ARG A 378 5.92 -3.18 14.73
N VAL A 379 4.74 -3.45 14.15
CA VAL A 379 4.55 -4.53 13.16
C VAL A 379 4.77 -3.98 11.76
N PRO A 380 5.79 -4.47 11.02
CA PRO A 380 6.14 -3.94 9.71
C PRO A 380 5.24 -4.52 8.61
N VAL A 381 3.99 -4.04 8.52
CA VAL A 381 3.01 -4.48 7.50
C VAL A 381 3.54 -4.40 6.07
N GLN A 382 4.46 -3.47 5.81
CA GLN A 382 5.11 -3.34 4.50
C GLN A 382 5.88 -4.60 4.09
N HIS A 383 6.40 -5.40 5.03
CA HIS A 383 7.05 -6.68 4.72
C HIS A 383 6.07 -7.65 4.05
N VAL A 384 4.81 -7.65 4.50
CA VAL A 384 3.75 -8.46 3.91
C VAL A 384 3.36 -7.92 2.53
N THR A 385 3.26 -6.60 2.36
CA THR A 385 2.92 -6.03 1.04
C THR A 385 4.04 -6.23 0.02
N ASN A 386 5.31 -6.20 0.44
CA ASN A 386 6.47 -6.56 -0.39
C ASN A 386 6.36 -8.01 -0.87
N ALA A 387 6.13 -8.96 0.05
CA ALA A 387 5.92 -10.36 -0.30
C ALA A 387 4.74 -10.56 -1.28
N VAL A 388 3.65 -9.80 -1.10
CA VAL A 388 2.50 -9.82 -2.02
C VAL A 388 2.88 -9.35 -3.42
N TYR A 389 3.67 -8.28 -3.58
CA TYR A 389 4.12 -7.86 -4.91
C TYR A 389 4.92 -8.95 -5.62
N ASP A 390 5.86 -9.61 -4.91
CA ASP A 390 6.64 -10.72 -5.47
C ASP A 390 5.75 -11.92 -5.84
N HIS A 391 4.76 -12.24 -5.03
CA HIS A 391 3.80 -13.29 -5.34
C HIS A 391 2.94 -12.96 -6.55
N LEU A 392 2.49 -11.71 -6.69
CA LEU A 392 1.73 -11.26 -7.85
C LEU A 392 2.56 -11.34 -9.14
N VAL A 393 3.84 -10.96 -9.09
CA VAL A 393 4.77 -11.13 -10.22
C VAL A 393 4.89 -12.61 -10.61
N LYS A 394 5.14 -13.49 -9.64
CA LYS A 394 5.21 -14.95 -9.87
C LYS A 394 3.90 -15.51 -10.42
N TRP A 395 2.76 -15.03 -9.92
CA TRP A 395 1.45 -15.50 -10.33
C TRP A 395 1.10 -15.07 -11.76
N MET A 396 1.47 -13.86 -12.16
CA MET A 396 1.34 -13.39 -13.55
C MET A 396 2.24 -14.18 -14.51
N ASP A 397 3.45 -14.55 -14.08
CA ASP A 397 4.38 -15.34 -14.91
C ASP A 397 3.98 -16.82 -15.02
N ASN A 398 3.37 -17.36 -13.97
CA ASN A 398 2.96 -18.76 -13.92
C ASN A 398 1.51 -18.88 -13.40
N PRO A 399 0.52 -19.04 -14.30
CA PRO A 399 -0.88 -19.27 -13.91
C PRO A 399 -1.13 -20.53 -13.09
N SER A 400 -0.21 -21.51 -13.08
CA SER A 400 -0.28 -22.70 -12.22
C SER A 400 0.28 -22.48 -10.81
N TYR A 401 0.94 -21.35 -10.58
CA TYR A 401 1.40 -20.97 -9.25
C TYR A 401 0.19 -20.88 -8.31
N ASN A 402 0.31 -21.51 -7.14
CA ASN A 402 -0.68 -21.44 -6.08
C ASN A 402 -0.11 -20.58 -4.94
N PRO A 403 -0.45 -19.28 -4.88
CA PRO A 403 0.08 -18.42 -3.84
C PRO A 403 -0.35 -18.85 -2.43
N PRO A 404 0.47 -18.59 -1.39
CA PRO A 404 0.20 -19.08 -0.05
C PRO A 404 -1.10 -18.54 0.52
N ARG A 405 -1.81 -19.40 1.24
CA ARG A 405 -3.01 -19.05 2.02
C ARG A 405 -2.61 -18.88 3.48
N MET A 406 -3.26 -17.94 4.15
CA MET A 406 -3.02 -17.63 5.55
C MET A 406 -4.34 -17.68 6.31
N PRO A 407 -4.35 -18.11 7.58
CA PRO A 407 -5.55 -18.04 8.40
C PRO A 407 -6.01 -16.58 8.53
N ALA A 408 -7.33 -16.37 8.64
CA ALA A 408 -7.87 -15.07 9.01
C ALA A 408 -7.56 -14.76 10.49
N ILE A 409 -7.60 -13.48 10.86
CA ILE A 409 -7.62 -13.08 12.27
C ILE A 409 -8.90 -13.62 12.91
N LEU A 410 -8.78 -14.25 14.07
CA LEU A 410 -9.93 -14.84 14.76
C LEU A 410 -10.85 -13.73 15.26
N THR A 411 -12.15 -13.87 14.99
CA THR A 411 -13.18 -12.93 15.46
C THR A 411 -14.38 -13.64 16.06
N SER A 412 -14.99 -13.02 17.07
CA SER A 412 -16.33 -13.34 17.56
C SER A 412 -17.27 -12.23 17.09
N GLY A 413 -18.07 -12.51 16.07
CA GLY A 413 -18.73 -11.45 15.29
C GLY A 413 -17.68 -10.54 14.63
N THR A 414 -17.75 -9.25 14.92
CA THR A 414 -16.78 -8.23 14.47
C THR A 414 -15.67 -7.94 15.48
N THR A 415 -15.72 -8.56 16.67
CA THR A 415 -14.72 -8.37 17.73
C THR A 415 -13.53 -9.30 17.52
N ILE A 416 -12.32 -8.76 17.53
CA ILE A 416 -11.08 -9.53 17.42
C ILE A 416 -10.85 -10.35 18.70
N VAL A 417 -10.56 -11.64 18.53
CA VAL A 417 -10.10 -12.51 19.61
C VAL A 417 -8.62 -12.23 19.85
N ARG A 418 -8.28 -12.00 21.12
CA ARG A 418 -6.94 -11.65 21.56
C ARG A 418 -6.37 -12.77 22.42
N ASP A 419 -5.05 -12.84 22.48
CA ASP A 419 -4.35 -13.63 23.47
C ASP A 419 -4.76 -13.14 24.88
N THR A 420 -5.17 -14.06 25.75
CA THR A 420 -5.72 -13.77 27.09
C THR A 420 -5.06 -14.59 28.18
N THR A 421 -3.76 -14.87 28.05
CA THR A 421 -3.05 -15.67 29.03
C THR A 421 -3.11 -14.96 30.40
N PRO A 422 -3.69 -15.56 31.46
CA PRO A 422 -3.87 -14.87 32.74
C PRO A 422 -2.51 -14.42 33.33
N GLY A 423 -2.39 -13.14 33.67
CA GLY A 423 -1.13 -12.55 34.16
C GLY A 423 -0.19 -12.02 33.07
N HIS A 424 -0.60 -12.07 31.80
CA HIS A 424 0.18 -11.58 30.69
C HIS A 424 -0.29 -10.21 30.19
N GLU A 425 0.65 -9.37 29.75
CA GLU A 425 0.39 -8.08 29.11
C GLU A 425 0.00 -8.23 27.62
N ASP A 426 0.07 -9.45 27.06
CA ASP A 426 0.00 -9.75 25.63
C ASP A 426 -1.43 -9.82 25.06
N LYS A 427 -2.04 -8.68 24.79
CA LYS A 427 -3.36 -8.60 24.14
C LYS A 427 -3.27 -8.61 22.60
N ASN A 428 -2.31 -9.34 22.04
CA ASN A 428 -2.10 -9.45 20.60
C ASN A 428 -3.22 -10.28 19.95
N SER A 429 -3.52 -10.03 18.67
CA SER A 429 -4.59 -10.77 17.99
C SER A 429 -4.19 -12.21 17.65
N GLN A 430 -5.19 -13.10 17.64
CA GLN A 430 -5.03 -14.48 17.21
C GLN A 430 -5.33 -14.67 15.74
N GLY A 431 -4.67 -15.64 15.09
CA GLY A 431 -4.81 -15.89 13.66
C GLY A 431 -4.13 -14.81 12.80
N GLY A 432 -4.50 -14.74 11.53
CA GLY A 432 -3.90 -13.81 10.58
C GLY A 432 -2.48 -14.19 10.16
N VAL A 433 -1.89 -13.31 9.36
CA VAL A 433 -0.45 -13.24 9.14
C VAL A 433 0.18 -12.63 10.40
N ARG A 434 0.84 -13.47 11.20
CA ARG A 434 1.65 -13.05 12.35
C ARG A 434 3.13 -13.02 11.93
N LEU A 435 3.67 -11.80 11.77
CA LEU A 435 5.10 -11.58 11.57
C LEU A 435 5.89 -11.90 12.86
N PRO A 436 7.23 -11.99 12.82
CA PRO A 436 8.05 -12.28 14.00
C PRO A 436 7.74 -11.39 15.22
N GLU A 437 7.39 -10.13 15.02
CA GLU A 437 7.00 -9.18 16.07
C GLU A 437 5.69 -9.56 16.79
N MET A 438 4.86 -10.41 16.17
CA MET A 438 3.63 -10.97 16.74
C MET A 438 3.82 -12.39 17.28
N LEU A 439 4.80 -13.14 16.78
CA LEU A 439 5.10 -14.52 17.22
C LEU A 439 6.03 -14.56 18.42
N VAL A 440 6.97 -13.62 18.50
CA VAL A 440 7.93 -13.44 19.59
C VAL A 440 7.80 -12.00 20.12
N PRO A 441 6.64 -11.62 20.69
CA PRO A 441 6.31 -10.25 21.01
C PRO A 441 7.11 -9.72 22.19
N THR A 442 7.45 -8.43 22.11
CA THR A 442 8.08 -7.63 23.18
C THR A 442 7.20 -6.45 23.58
N ALA A 443 6.01 -6.38 22.99
CA ALA A 443 5.03 -5.35 23.18
C ALA A 443 3.63 -5.89 22.84
N TRP A 444 2.62 -5.24 23.42
CA TRP A 444 1.27 -5.27 22.89
C TRP A 444 1.23 -4.43 21.61
N ASN A 445 1.09 -5.12 20.48
CA ASN A 445 0.96 -4.55 19.15
C ASN A 445 -0.47 -4.81 18.65
N ALA A 446 -1.34 -3.81 18.74
CA ALA A 446 -2.72 -3.94 18.29
C ALA A 446 -3.10 -2.89 17.24
N GLY A 447 -3.77 -3.34 16.19
CA GLY A 447 -4.37 -2.47 15.19
C GLY A 447 -5.59 -1.70 15.71
N THR A 448 -6.13 -2.07 16.88
CA THR A 448 -7.34 -1.46 17.47
C THR A 448 -7.15 -1.14 18.96
N GLY A 449 -8.15 -0.51 19.56
CA GLY A 449 -8.18 -0.24 21.00
C GLY A 449 -7.57 1.10 21.43
N ASN A 450 -7.41 2.03 20.49
CA ASN A 450 -6.97 3.39 20.79
C ASN A 450 -8.07 4.41 20.45
N SER A 451 -8.04 5.54 21.14
CA SER A 451 -8.97 6.66 21.00
C SER A 451 -8.26 7.96 21.35
N ALA A 452 -8.84 9.10 20.95
CA ALA A 452 -8.38 10.38 21.46
C ALA A 452 -8.57 10.45 22.99
N ARG A 453 -7.71 11.17 23.68
CA ARG A 453 -7.92 11.51 25.10
C ARG A 453 -9.14 12.43 25.24
N PRO A 454 -9.84 12.41 26.39
CA PRO A 454 -10.91 13.38 26.64
C PRO A 454 -10.41 14.82 26.49
N GLY A 455 -10.99 15.57 25.54
CA GLY A 455 -10.56 16.94 25.21
C GLY A 455 -9.28 17.04 24.37
N GLY A 456 -8.67 15.91 23.98
CA GLY A 456 -7.48 15.87 23.13
C GLY A 456 -7.80 16.04 21.64
N GLU A 457 -6.82 16.54 20.89
CA GLU A 457 -6.89 16.63 19.43
C GLU A 457 -6.74 15.24 18.77
N GLY A 458 -7.19 15.10 17.52
CA GLY A 458 -7.00 13.87 16.74
C GLY A 458 -8.24 12.99 16.55
N GLY A 459 -9.36 13.30 17.19
CA GLY A 459 -10.69 12.75 16.87
C GLY A 459 -10.70 11.24 16.60
N THR A 460 -11.23 10.83 15.44
CA THR A 460 -11.29 9.42 15.02
C THR A 460 -9.96 8.86 14.52
N PHE A 461 -8.94 9.68 14.25
CA PHE A 461 -7.65 9.21 13.70
C PHE A 461 -6.89 8.30 14.65
N CYS A 462 -6.98 8.50 15.97
CA CYS A 462 -6.35 7.60 16.94
C CYS A 462 -6.77 6.14 16.74
N SER A 463 -8.02 5.88 16.34
CA SER A 463 -8.49 4.52 16.04
C SER A 463 -7.83 3.89 14.82
N LEU A 464 -7.33 4.71 13.88
CA LEU A 464 -6.63 4.28 12.66
C LEU A 464 -5.14 4.01 12.89
N TYR A 465 -4.58 4.52 13.98
CA TYR A 465 -3.16 4.40 14.30
C TYR A 465 -2.83 3.27 15.28
N GLY A 466 -3.84 2.57 15.81
CA GLY A 466 -3.65 1.43 16.72
C GLY A 466 -3.05 1.78 18.08
N SER A 467 -2.77 0.74 18.86
CA SER A 467 -2.21 0.81 20.21
C SER A 467 -0.88 0.07 20.28
N TYR A 468 0.13 0.76 20.80
CA TYR A 468 1.43 0.21 21.10
C TYR A 468 1.72 0.35 22.60
N TYR A 469 2.12 -0.75 23.25
CA TYR A 469 2.55 -0.71 24.63
C TYR A 469 3.69 -1.72 24.85
N PRO A 470 4.94 -1.28 25.10
CA PRO A 470 6.04 -2.19 25.36
C PRO A 470 5.79 -2.98 26.65
N PHE A 471 6.20 -4.24 26.66
CA PHE A 471 6.09 -5.07 27.85
C PHE A 471 7.01 -4.58 28.96
N SER A 472 6.60 -4.80 30.21
CA SER A 472 7.51 -4.57 31.33
C SER A 472 8.76 -5.47 31.22
N PRO A 473 9.93 -5.03 31.74
CA PRO A 473 11.13 -5.85 31.72
C PRO A 473 10.92 -7.22 32.39
N ALA A 474 10.25 -7.24 33.56
CA ALA A 474 9.98 -8.48 34.29
C ALA A 474 9.10 -9.47 33.50
N TYR A 475 8.09 -8.96 32.79
CA TYR A 475 7.25 -9.80 31.95
C TYR A 475 8.02 -10.30 30.71
N THR A 476 8.91 -9.48 30.14
CA THR A 476 9.76 -9.89 29.02
C THR A 476 10.77 -10.96 29.41
N GLU A 477 11.37 -10.89 30.61
CA GLU A 477 12.25 -11.94 31.16
C GLU A 477 11.49 -13.24 31.44
N GLN A 478 10.23 -13.15 31.86
CA GLN A 478 9.38 -14.34 32.04
C GLN A 478 9.13 -15.04 30.70
N LEU A 479 8.91 -14.29 29.62
CA LEU A 479 8.75 -14.84 28.27
C LEU A 479 10.06 -15.38 27.70
N TYR A 480 11.15 -14.65 27.91
CA TYR A 480 12.47 -14.93 27.35
C TYR A 480 13.54 -14.87 28.45
N PRO A 481 13.75 -15.98 29.20
CA PRO A 481 14.74 -16.07 30.28
C PRO A 481 16.19 -15.69 29.92
N SER A 482 16.53 -15.63 28.63
CA SER A 482 17.81 -15.10 28.18
C SER A 482 17.69 -14.45 26.80
N ARG A 483 18.60 -13.51 26.52
CA ARG A 483 18.75 -12.93 25.18
C ARG A 483 19.01 -13.98 24.10
N GLY A 484 19.80 -15.03 24.41
CA GLY A 484 20.06 -16.13 23.48
C GLY A 484 18.77 -16.85 23.08
N GLN A 485 17.92 -17.15 24.06
CA GLN A 485 16.62 -17.78 23.80
C GLN A 485 15.68 -16.89 22.97
N TYR A 486 15.65 -15.59 23.23
CA TYR A 486 14.90 -14.65 22.37
C TYR A 486 15.39 -14.70 20.92
N ILE A 487 16.71 -14.65 20.70
CA ILE A 487 17.32 -14.67 19.37
C ILE A 487 17.05 -15.98 18.63
N ASP A 488 17.06 -17.10 19.33
CA ASP A 488 16.75 -18.41 18.73
C ASP A 488 15.27 -18.47 18.30
N LEU A 489 14.35 -18.00 19.17
CA LEU A 489 12.92 -17.97 18.87
C LEU A 489 12.59 -17.05 17.70
N VAL A 490 13.15 -15.83 17.69
CA VAL A 490 12.89 -14.87 16.60
C VAL A 490 13.53 -15.34 15.30
N SER A 491 14.71 -15.97 15.34
CA SER A 491 15.33 -16.53 14.14
C SER A 491 14.48 -17.66 13.55
N LEU A 492 13.92 -18.55 14.39
CA LEU A 492 12.98 -19.58 13.95
C LEU A 492 11.72 -18.95 13.33
N ALA A 493 11.14 -17.94 13.98
CA ALA A 493 9.96 -17.24 13.47
C ALA A 493 10.22 -16.54 12.12
N ILE A 494 11.42 -15.98 11.92
CA ILE A 494 11.86 -15.39 10.65
C ILE A 494 11.96 -16.47 9.57
N ASP A 495 12.65 -17.58 9.84
CA ASP A 495 12.82 -18.67 8.88
C ASP A 495 11.46 -19.27 8.46
N ASP A 496 10.56 -19.48 9.43
CA ASP A 496 9.20 -19.95 9.16
C ASP A 496 8.40 -18.92 8.34
N SER A 497 8.57 -17.62 8.60
CA SER A 497 7.92 -16.55 7.84
C SER A 497 8.40 -16.50 6.38
N VAL A 498 9.70 -16.68 6.14
CA VAL A 498 10.27 -16.78 4.78
C VAL A 498 9.75 -18.02 4.07
N LYS A 499 9.76 -19.18 4.75
CA LYS A 499 9.27 -20.45 4.21
C LYS A 499 7.77 -20.40 3.88
N ALA A 500 6.98 -19.73 4.71
CA ALA A 500 5.55 -19.51 4.49
C ALA A 500 5.29 -18.47 3.38
N GLY A 501 6.31 -17.73 2.95
CA GLY A 501 6.24 -16.73 1.90
C GLY A 501 5.59 -15.42 2.32
N ILE A 502 5.51 -15.12 3.62
CA ILE A 502 4.96 -13.84 4.13
C ILE A 502 6.03 -12.77 4.35
N LEU A 503 7.30 -13.16 4.26
CA LEU A 503 8.46 -12.30 4.45
C LEU A 503 9.48 -12.57 3.33
N VAL A 504 9.94 -11.51 2.66
CA VAL A 504 10.98 -11.63 1.62
C VAL A 504 12.37 -11.72 2.29
N PRO A 505 13.38 -12.33 1.64
CA PRO A 505 14.69 -12.58 2.27
C PRO A 505 15.38 -11.33 2.81
N GLU A 506 15.26 -10.19 2.12
CA GLU A 506 15.91 -8.96 2.59
C GLU A 506 15.21 -8.35 3.81
N ASP A 507 13.89 -8.41 3.83
CA ASP A 507 13.12 -7.95 4.99
C ASP A 507 13.37 -8.88 6.19
N ALA A 508 13.59 -10.18 5.96
CA ALA A 508 14.06 -11.12 6.97
C ALA A 508 15.46 -10.80 7.49
N ARG A 509 16.41 -10.40 6.63
CA ARG A 509 17.73 -9.92 7.07
C ARG A 509 17.60 -8.69 7.95
N HIS A 510 16.75 -7.73 7.58
CA HIS A 510 16.49 -6.55 8.39
C HIS A 510 15.84 -6.88 9.74
N THR A 511 14.79 -7.72 9.77
CA THR A 511 14.17 -8.17 11.03
C THR A 511 15.17 -8.90 11.93
N LYS A 512 16.02 -9.77 11.37
CA LYS A 512 17.09 -10.43 12.12
C LYS A 512 18.11 -9.43 12.65
N PHE A 513 18.51 -8.48 11.82
CA PHE A 513 19.45 -7.43 12.21
C PHE A 513 18.95 -6.69 13.45
N VAL A 514 17.71 -6.20 13.42
CA VAL A 514 17.07 -5.50 14.54
C VAL A 514 16.98 -6.41 15.76
N ALA A 515 16.50 -7.64 15.60
CA ALA A 515 16.31 -8.58 16.70
C ALA A 515 17.63 -8.96 17.41
N ASP A 516 18.70 -9.19 16.65
CA ASP A 516 20.04 -9.48 17.17
C ASP A 516 20.60 -8.29 17.97
N ARG A 517 20.01 -7.10 17.89
CA ARG A 517 20.52 -5.86 18.53
C ARG A 517 19.57 -5.31 19.60
N LEU A 518 18.43 -5.96 19.82
CA LEU A 518 17.59 -5.72 20.98
C LEU A 518 18.25 -6.32 22.24
N GLU A 519 18.32 -5.53 23.30
CA GLU A 519 18.86 -5.95 24.59
C GLU A 519 17.71 -6.29 25.53
N PHE A 520 17.54 -7.58 25.83
CA PHE A 520 16.62 -8.11 26.85
C PHE A 520 17.45 -8.65 28.00
N ASP A 521 17.61 -7.84 29.04
CA ASP A 521 18.02 -8.34 30.35
C ASP A 521 17.52 -7.30 31.35
N GLY A 522 16.76 -7.72 32.35
CA GLY A 522 15.90 -6.87 33.14
C GLY A 522 16.58 -5.70 33.81
N GLY A 523 15.81 -4.63 33.91
CA GLY A 523 16.16 -3.47 34.72
C GLY A 523 16.12 -2.17 33.93
N THR A 524 14.95 -1.54 33.87
CA THR A 524 14.91 -0.08 34.04
C THR A 524 14.30 0.17 35.42
N THR A 525 15.15 0.46 36.40
CA THR A 525 14.72 1.00 37.70
C THR A 525 14.69 2.54 37.71
N ARG A 526 14.97 3.20 36.58
CA ARG A 526 15.08 4.66 36.46
C ARG A 526 14.21 5.22 35.33
N PRO A 527 13.22 6.07 35.63
CA PRO A 527 12.40 6.77 34.64
C PRO A 527 13.19 7.68 33.69
N GLU A 528 14.37 8.17 34.11
CA GLU A 528 15.13 9.19 33.37
C GLU A 528 15.77 8.72 32.05
N ASN A 529 16.13 7.44 31.91
CA ASN A 529 16.77 6.94 30.68
C ASN A 529 15.83 6.19 29.72
N THR A 530 14.56 6.01 30.10
CA THR A 530 13.54 5.42 29.21
C THR A 530 13.38 6.24 27.92
N ALA A 531 13.51 7.58 28.02
CA ALA A 531 13.42 8.47 26.88
C ALA A 531 14.62 8.28 25.92
N ALA A 532 15.85 8.21 26.44
CA ALA A 532 17.04 7.93 25.63
C ALA A 532 16.97 6.54 24.98
N TYR A 533 16.54 5.52 25.73
CA TYR A 533 16.38 4.17 25.21
C TYR A 533 15.38 4.13 24.06
N MET A 534 14.17 4.68 24.25
CA MET A 534 13.15 4.75 23.20
C MET A 534 13.65 5.53 21.98
N ALA A 535 14.30 6.68 22.21
CA ALA A 535 14.88 7.48 21.13
C ALA A 535 15.98 6.73 20.37
N ALA A 536 16.79 5.91 21.05
CA ALA A 536 17.86 5.15 20.40
C ALA A 536 17.31 3.97 19.58
N GLN A 537 16.24 3.33 20.04
CA GLN A 537 15.50 2.35 19.23
C GLN A 537 14.85 3.00 18.01
N ASP A 538 14.24 4.18 18.18
CA ASP A 538 13.70 4.94 17.06
C ASP A 538 14.82 5.41 16.11
N LEU A 539 16.01 5.79 16.61
CA LEU A 539 17.17 6.14 15.78
C LEU A 539 17.57 4.98 14.85
N LEU A 540 17.58 3.76 15.37
CA LEU A 540 17.85 2.56 14.57
C LEU A 540 16.83 2.40 13.43
N GLU A 541 15.54 2.52 13.72
CA GLU A 541 14.49 2.40 12.70
C GLU A 541 14.56 3.51 11.65
N ILE A 542 14.73 4.76 12.08
CA ILE A 542 14.79 5.89 11.15
C ILE A 542 16.10 5.92 10.36
N THR A 543 17.18 5.29 10.86
CA THR A 543 18.41 5.06 10.08
C THR A 543 18.09 4.22 8.86
N TYR A 544 17.40 3.10 9.06
CA TYR A 544 16.94 2.27 7.95
C TYR A 544 16.01 3.05 7.01
N PHE A 545 15.05 3.78 7.55
CA PHE A 545 14.10 4.52 6.72
C PHE A 545 14.77 5.64 5.89
N TYR A 546 15.53 6.53 6.52
CA TYR A 546 15.98 7.77 5.88
C TYR A 546 17.33 7.66 5.20
N LEU A 547 18.20 6.73 5.61
CA LEU A 547 19.55 6.59 5.07
C LEU A 547 19.60 5.68 3.84
N TRP A 548 18.88 6.05 2.79
CA TRP A 548 18.84 5.25 1.57
C TRP A 548 20.04 5.53 0.65
N THR A 549 21.12 4.78 0.90
CA THR A 549 22.42 4.90 0.23
C THR A 549 22.85 3.54 -0.33
N THR A 550 24.15 3.31 -0.58
CA THR A 550 24.62 1.98 -1.00
C THR A 550 24.45 0.96 0.13
N PRO A 551 24.18 -0.34 -0.15
CA PRO A 551 23.98 -1.36 0.88
C PRO A 551 25.06 -1.38 1.96
N ASP A 552 26.35 -1.43 1.59
CA ASP A 552 27.47 -1.45 2.54
C ASP A 552 27.49 -0.23 3.48
N GLN A 553 27.08 0.93 2.97
CA GLN A 553 27.05 2.16 3.75
C GLN A 553 25.83 2.19 4.67
N LEU A 554 24.67 1.74 4.20
CA LEU A 554 23.51 1.57 5.06
C LEU A 554 23.80 0.59 6.20
N ASP A 555 24.40 -0.57 5.91
CA ASP A 555 24.77 -1.57 6.91
C ASP A 555 25.72 -1.00 7.98
N ALA A 556 26.73 -0.23 7.56
CA ALA A 556 27.68 0.40 8.49
C ALA A 556 27.00 1.39 9.47
N TYR A 557 26.04 2.19 9.00
CA TYR A 557 25.31 3.13 9.85
C TYR A 557 24.24 2.45 10.69
N MET A 558 23.57 1.42 10.16
CA MET A 558 22.69 0.56 10.94
C MET A 558 23.45 -0.10 12.09
N ASP A 559 24.69 -0.57 11.84
CA ASP A 559 25.56 -1.13 12.87
C ASP A 559 25.96 -0.09 13.91
N GLN A 560 26.20 1.16 13.50
CA GLN A 560 26.49 2.25 14.43
C GLN A 560 25.26 2.62 15.29
N ALA A 561 24.09 2.80 14.68
CA ALA A 561 22.85 3.10 15.38
C ALA A 561 22.49 1.99 16.38
N ALA A 562 22.72 0.74 16.00
CA ALA A 562 22.52 -0.40 16.89
C ALA A 562 23.50 -0.45 18.06
N ARG A 563 24.79 -0.15 17.84
CA ARG A 563 25.76 -0.02 18.93
C ARG A 563 25.35 1.07 19.92
N ILE A 564 24.86 2.20 19.42
CA ILE A 564 24.32 3.28 20.24
C ILE A 564 23.13 2.76 21.08
N ALA A 565 22.13 2.15 20.44
CA ALA A 565 20.95 1.62 21.12
C ALA A 565 21.31 0.59 22.21
N LYS A 566 22.24 -0.31 21.90
CA LYS A 566 22.78 -1.27 22.86
C LYS A 566 23.49 -0.60 24.03
N ASN A 567 24.39 0.36 23.76
CA ASN A 567 25.17 1.03 24.80
C ASN A 567 24.27 1.86 25.74
N VAL A 568 23.24 2.52 25.19
CA VAL A 568 22.20 3.20 25.98
C VAL A 568 21.49 2.19 26.89
N ALA A 569 21.04 1.06 26.36
CA ALA A 569 20.39 0.02 27.14
C ALA A 569 21.29 -0.56 28.26
N LEU A 570 22.60 -0.67 28.05
CA LEU A 570 23.55 -1.13 29.07
C LEU A 570 23.84 -0.08 30.14
N ALA A 571 23.91 1.20 29.77
CA ALA A 571 24.12 2.30 30.71
C ALA A 571 23.00 2.38 31.76
N ASP A 572 21.77 2.04 31.36
CA ASP A 572 20.59 2.01 32.22
C ASP A 572 20.68 0.95 33.31
N LYS A 573 21.29 -0.19 33.02
CA LYS A 573 21.36 -1.34 33.95
C LYS A 573 22.36 -1.12 35.07
N SER A 574 23.53 -0.54 34.77
CA SER A 574 24.69 -0.62 35.67
C SER A 574 24.95 0.63 36.51
N SER A 575 24.01 1.58 36.60
CA SER A 575 24.30 2.96 37.03
C SER A 575 25.51 3.49 36.25
N GLY A 576 25.36 3.57 34.92
CA GLY A 576 26.45 3.81 33.96
C GLY A 576 27.50 4.81 34.44
N SER A 577 28.77 4.44 34.31
CA SER A 577 29.87 5.37 34.62
C SER A 577 29.88 6.52 33.61
N GLN A 578 30.44 7.68 34.01
CA GLN A 578 30.68 8.81 33.11
C GLN A 578 31.27 8.37 31.77
N PHE A 579 32.21 7.43 31.81
CA PHE A 579 32.88 6.86 30.64
C PHE A 579 31.91 6.23 29.63
N VAL A 580 30.87 5.53 30.09
CA VAL A 580 29.87 4.89 29.20
C VAL A 580 29.04 5.97 28.51
N TYR A 581 28.56 6.96 29.25
CA TYR A 581 27.79 8.07 28.68
C TYR A 581 28.63 8.91 27.71
N ASP A 582 29.90 9.15 28.00
CA ASP A 582 30.81 9.85 27.09
C ASP A 582 31.05 9.05 25.81
N SER A 583 31.16 7.71 25.90
CA SER A 583 31.24 6.84 24.72
C SER A 583 29.99 6.95 23.85
N ILE A 584 28.79 6.92 24.45
CA ILE A 584 27.52 7.07 23.73
C ILE A 584 27.45 8.43 23.02
N ARG A 585 27.82 9.53 23.71
CA ARG A 585 27.84 10.87 23.11
C ARG A 585 28.83 10.98 21.95
N ASN A 586 29.99 10.33 22.06
CA ASN A 586 30.98 10.29 20.99
C ASN A 586 30.47 9.50 19.77
N ASP A 587 29.82 8.36 19.99
CA ASP A 587 29.21 7.55 18.92
C ASP A 587 28.11 8.33 18.19
N LEU A 588 27.24 9.02 18.94
CA LEU A 588 26.17 9.89 18.42
C LEU A 588 26.74 11.06 17.61
N LYS A 589 27.81 11.69 18.11
CA LYS A 589 28.51 12.76 17.37
C LYS A 589 29.11 12.23 16.08
N SER A 590 29.83 11.10 16.14
CA SER A 590 30.42 10.48 14.95
C SER A 590 29.35 10.10 13.92
N TYR A 591 28.19 9.63 14.38
CA TYR A 591 27.06 9.30 13.51
C TYR A 591 26.54 10.57 12.79
N ALA A 592 26.27 11.63 13.56
CA ALA A 592 25.78 12.90 13.02
C ALA A 592 26.77 13.56 12.05
N ASP A 593 28.05 13.61 12.40
CA ASP A 593 29.12 14.14 11.54
C ASP A 593 29.20 13.36 10.22
N GLY A 594 29.02 12.03 10.28
CA GLY A 594 28.96 11.16 9.12
C GLY A 594 27.75 11.46 8.23
N VAL A 595 26.54 11.56 8.81
CA VAL A 595 25.32 11.91 8.05
C VAL A 595 25.47 13.27 7.37
N GLU A 596 26.05 14.26 8.06
CA GLU A 596 26.31 15.58 7.49
C GLU A 596 27.32 15.54 6.34
N ALA A 597 28.35 14.69 6.44
CA ALA A 597 29.29 14.47 5.33
C ALA A 597 28.58 13.87 4.11
N LEU A 598 27.69 12.89 4.30
CA LEU A 598 26.89 12.31 3.22
C LEU A 598 25.93 13.31 2.59
N ARG A 599 25.32 14.19 3.40
CA ARG A 599 24.47 15.29 2.93
C ARG A 599 25.27 16.26 2.04
N LYS A 600 26.44 16.72 2.51
CA LYS A 600 27.35 17.59 1.74
C LYS A 600 27.83 16.94 0.44
N ALA A 601 28.02 15.63 0.44
CA ALA A 601 28.38 14.85 -0.74
C ALA A 601 27.20 14.57 -1.69
N GLY A 602 25.99 15.06 -1.37
CA GLY A 602 24.79 14.83 -2.17
C GLY A 602 24.39 13.36 -2.25
N LYS A 603 24.67 12.56 -1.20
CA LYS A 603 24.28 11.15 -1.09
C LYS A 603 22.99 10.96 -0.31
N VAL A 604 22.69 11.89 0.58
CA VAL A 604 21.46 11.96 1.39
C VAL A 604 20.85 13.33 1.18
N SER A 605 19.53 13.44 1.18
CA SER A 605 18.84 14.73 1.04
C SER A 605 18.93 15.56 2.33
N ASP A 606 18.67 16.86 2.22
CA ASP A 606 18.62 17.74 3.39
C ASP A 606 17.52 17.32 4.38
N VAL A 607 16.36 16.89 3.89
CA VAL A 607 15.25 16.42 4.73
C VAL A 607 15.62 15.15 5.48
N SER A 608 16.14 14.13 4.80
CA SER A 608 16.54 12.87 5.43
C SER A 608 17.68 13.08 6.42
N ALA A 609 18.67 13.91 6.09
CA ALA A 609 19.76 14.23 7.00
C ALA A 609 19.27 14.95 8.26
N LYS A 610 18.30 15.88 8.11
CA LYS A 610 17.67 16.57 9.24
C LYS A 610 16.95 15.60 10.17
N GLU A 611 16.14 14.69 9.64
CA GLU A 611 15.42 13.69 10.45
C GLU A 611 16.37 12.79 11.25
N LEU A 612 17.48 12.37 10.64
CA LEU A 612 18.51 11.60 11.33
C LEU A 612 19.22 12.42 12.43
N ALA A 613 19.49 13.70 12.17
CA ALA A 613 20.09 14.60 13.16
C ALA A 613 19.13 14.90 14.33
N ASP A 614 17.84 15.07 14.05
CA ASP A 614 16.81 15.23 15.08
C ASP A 614 16.70 13.95 15.94
N GLY A 615 16.78 12.77 15.32
CA GLY A 615 16.86 11.49 16.04
C GLY A 615 18.07 11.41 16.97
N VAL A 616 19.26 11.77 16.50
CA VAL A 616 20.47 11.87 17.34
C VAL A 616 20.24 12.82 18.51
N LYS A 617 19.64 13.99 18.25
CA LYS A 617 19.33 14.99 19.28
C LYS A 617 18.40 14.43 20.35
N LEU A 618 17.35 13.69 19.96
CA LEU A 618 16.42 13.07 20.91
C LEU A 618 17.12 12.06 21.82
N VAL A 619 18.07 11.27 21.28
CA VAL A 619 18.89 10.38 22.13
C VAL A 619 19.74 11.21 23.09
N MET A 620 20.44 12.23 22.59
CA MET A 620 21.31 13.10 23.41
C MET A 620 20.56 13.80 24.53
N ASP A 621 19.38 14.36 24.25
CA ASP A 621 18.54 15.08 25.22
C ASP A 621 18.00 14.14 26.32
N GLY A 622 17.81 12.86 26.00
CA GLY A 622 17.36 11.85 26.95
C GLY A 622 18.48 11.34 27.87
N LEU A 623 19.75 11.61 27.57
CA LEU A 623 20.87 11.19 28.42
C LEU A 623 20.99 12.12 29.65
N PRO A 624 21.46 11.62 30.80
CA PRO A 624 21.68 12.46 31.98
C PRO A 624 22.62 13.63 31.68
N ALA A 625 22.27 14.82 32.19
CA ALA A 625 23.22 15.93 32.31
C ALA A 625 24.23 15.57 33.40
N LEU A 626 25.48 15.35 33.01
CA LEU A 626 26.56 14.96 33.91
C LEU A 626 27.36 16.17 34.37
#